data_AF-A0AAX6MSL7-F1
#
_entry.id   AF-A0AAX6MSL7-F1
#
_cell.length_a   1.000
_cell.length_b   1.000
_cell.length_c   1.000
_cell.angle_alpha   90.00
_cell.angle_beta   90.00
_cell.angle_gamma   90.00
#
_symmetry.space_group_name_H-M   'P 1'
#
loop_
_entity.id
_entity.type
_entity.pdbx_description
1 polymer ?
#
loop_
_entity_poly.entity_id
_entity_poly.type
_entity_poly.pdbx_seq_one_letter_code
_entity_poly.pdbx_strand_id
1 'polypeptide(L)'
;MELDCTHAPSTVPSDPGIAGIGVLLSFIIVAAIALLISASLIFQEIRSKADSSPQKPSILRRKLLNSYSDQQILTGIGIQSVGLAKRTSLVPYHFFLVWMLSLLSMAVHNATLLALARDFRRDWVLRWMRELLMLVNLGLSCTYGVFILRAVQRGITDATLPIECAWRPETPTLPPAGNAGVSYAGTGAVIVGNVVIFGLAIWYLHARARRFYALVQTAGLALMAAFAVGATVRVGYLADAFAHATPIRLSDGGERNWSFGQLLSVGMLLLPLATVVEILRGDIKCAPPENDDDDEGQRRLVDEEGKGEGETQELQSDIPAQERPEFQPNPLVGSVSSFLHKK
;
A
#
# COMPACT_ATOMS: atom_id res chain seq x y z
N MET A 1 -0.89 24.56 27.36
CA MET A 1 -2.33 24.84 27.19
C MET A 1 -3.07 23.68 27.85
N GLU A 2 -3.87 23.98 28.86
CA GLU A 2 -4.65 22.96 29.57
C GLU A 2 -5.86 22.58 28.71
N LEU A 3 -6.08 21.28 28.50
CA LEU A 3 -7.10 20.75 27.61
C LEU A 3 -8.39 20.56 28.42
N ASP A 4 -9.43 21.36 28.14
CA ASP A 4 -10.74 21.17 28.78
C ASP A 4 -11.45 19.96 28.15
N CYS A 5 -11.66 18.93 28.96
CA CYS A 5 -12.37 17.70 28.59
C CYS A 5 -13.70 17.54 29.33
N THR A 6 -14.16 18.58 30.03
CA THR A 6 -15.39 18.57 30.83
C THR A 6 -16.57 19.09 30.02
N HIS A 7 -16.33 20.11 29.19
CA HIS A 7 -17.37 20.76 28.40
C HIS A 7 -17.09 20.62 26.90
N ALA A 8 -17.98 19.90 26.21
CA ALA A 8 -17.91 19.76 24.75
C ALA A 8 -18.38 21.06 24.07
N PRO A 9 -17.58 21.69 23.19
CA PRO A 9 -18.01 22.88 22.47
C PRO A 9 -19.16 22.56 21.50
N SER A 10 -20.04 23.52 21.20
CA SER A 10 -21.19 23.26 20.31
C SER A 10 -20.81 23.02 18.85
N THR A 11 -19.64 23.52 18.42
CA THR A 11 -19.07 23.37 17.08
C THR A 11 -17.56 23.23 17.14
N VAL A 12 -16.96 22.69 16.07
CA VAL A 12 -15.51 22.48 15.94
C VAL A 12 -15.05 22.98 14.56
N PRO A 13 -13.87 23.60 14.46
CA PRO A 13 -13.33 23.99 13.16
C PRO A 13 -13.01 22.78 12.29
N SER A 14 -13.23 22.94 10.98
CA SER A 14 -12.88 21.95 9.96
C SER A 14 -11.36 21.85 9.79
N ASP A 15 -10.85 20.67 9.40
CA ASP A 15 -9.44 20.48 9.03
C ASP A 15 -9.31 20.06 7.55
N PRO A 16 -9.21 21.03 6.61
CA PRO A 16 -9.15 20.74 5.17
C PRO A 16 -7.88 19.99 4.75
N GLY A 17 -6.84 19.95 5.59
CA GLY A 17 -5.62 19.19 5.32
C GLY A 17 -5.78 17.69 5.58
N ILE A 18 -6.79 17.29 6.36
CA ILE A 18 -7.02 15.90 6.78
C ILE A 18 -8.31 15.35 6.16
N ALA A 19 -9.41 16.09 6.33
CA ALA A 19 -10.75 15.68 5.90
C ALA A 19 -11.21 16.41 4.64
N GLY A 20 -10.31 17.16 4.00
CA GLY A 20 -10.61 17.93 2.81
C GLY A 20 -10.94 17.12 1.57
N ILE A 21 -11.83 17.65 0.73
CA ILE A 21 -12.30 16.97 -0.50
C ILE A 21 -11.16 16.47 -1.40
N GLY A 22 -10.14 17.29 -1.67
CA GLY A 22 -9.03 16.89 -2.52
C GLY A 22 -8.13 15.82 -1.90
N VAL A 23 -7.96 15.83 -0.56
CA VAL A 23 -7.20 14.79 0.14
C VAL A 23 -7.92 13.44 0.05
N LEU A 24 -9.22 13.44 0.34
CA LEU A 24 -10.03 12.22 0.29
C LEU A 24 -10.13 11.66 -1.14
N LEU A 25 -10.41 12.52 -2.14
CA LEU A 25 -10.47 12.11 -3.54
C LEU A 25 -9.14 11.55 -4.04
N SER A 26 -8.02 12.17 -3.68
CA SER A 26 -6.68 11.70 -4.03
C SER A 26 -6.47 10.25 -3.59
N PHE A 27 -6.76 9.94 -2.32
CA PHE A 27 -6.63 8.57 -1.80
C PHE A 27 -7.57 7.57 -2.47
N ILE A 28 -8.83 7.97 -2.69
CA ILE A 28 -9.85 7.10 -3.31
C ILE A 28 -9.48 6.79 -4.76
N ILE A 29 -9.07 7.79 -5.54
CA ILE A 29 -8.70 7.63 -6.95
C ILE A 29 -7.44 6.78 -7.07
N VAL A 30 -6.40 7.06 -6.28
CA VAL A 30 -5.17 6.26 -6.29
C VAL A 30 -5.48 4.80 -5.94
N ALA A 31 -6.33 4.56 -4.94
CA ALA A 31 -6.72 3.21 -4.57
C ALA A 31 -7.50 2.49 -5.68
N ALA A 32 -8.45 3.16 -6.33
CA ALA A 32 -9.19 2.61 -7.45
C ALA A 32 -8.25 2.24 -8.62
N ILE A 33 -7.36 3.15 -9.01
CA ILE A 33 -6.39 2.90 -10.08
C ILE A 33 -5.47 1.73 -9.74
N ALA A 34 -4.89 1.72 -8.53
CA ALA A 34 -3.95 0.69 -8.12
C ALA A 34 -4.61 -0.71 -8.04
N LEU A 35 -5.85 -0.80 -7.53
CA LEU A 35 -6.60 -2.05 -7.48
C LEU A 35 -6.98 -2.54 -8.88
N LEU A 36 -7.40 -1.64 -9.78
CA LEU A 36 -7.70 -2.00 -11.17
C LEU A 36 -6.45 -2.49 -11.92
N ILE A 37 -5.31 -1.83 -11.73
CA ILE A 37 -4.05 -2.28 -12.35
C ILE A 37 -3.65 -3.64 -11.78
N SER A 38 -3.72 -3.82 -10.45
CA SER A 38 -3.43 -5.09 -9.78
C SER A 38 -4.31 -6.23 -10.31
N ALA A 39 -5.61 -5.98 -10.45
CA ALA A 39 -6.57 -6.90 -11.05
C ALA A 39 -6.21 -7.25 -12.49
N SER A 40 -5.86 -6.24 -13.30
CA SER A 40 -5.49 -6.45 -14.70
C SER A 40 -4.23 -7.31 -14.85
N LEU A 41 -3.24 -7.16 -13.96
CA LEU A 41 -2.00 -7.92 -13.98
C LEU A 41 -2.23 -9.38 -13.56
N ILE A 42 -2.98 -9.59 -12.48
CA ILE A 42 -3.31 -10.94 -12.00
C ILE A 42 -4.17 -11.69 -13.02
N PHE A 43 -5.16 -11.02 -13.62
CA PHE A 43 -6.01 -11.62 -14.64
C PHE A 43 -5.24 -11.99 -15.92
N GLN A 44 -4.29 -11.13 -16.33
CA GLN A 44 -3.40 -11.45 -17.45
C GLN A 44 -2.55 -12.69 -17.18
N GLU A 45 -2.00 -12.82 -15.97
CA GLU A 45 -1.17 -13.98 -15.59
C GLU A 45 -1.98 -15.28 -15.55
N ILE A 46 -3.23 -15.23 -15.09
CA ILE A 46 -4.12 -16.40 -15.09
C ILE A 46 -4.47 -16.80 -16.53
N ARG A 47 -4.76 -15.81 -17.40
CA ARG A 47 -5.12 -16.07 -18.79
C ARG A 47 -3.94 -16.59 -19.61
N SER A 48 -2.73 -16.06 -19.42
CA SER A 48 -1.54 -16.54 -20.16
C SER A 48 -1.25 -18.01 -19.86
N LYS A 49 -1.41 -18.43 -18.60
CA LYS A 49 -1.28 -19.84 -18.19
C LYS A 49 -2.33 -20.75 -18.81
N ALA A 50 -3.55 -20.26 -18.98
CA ALA A 50 -4.63 -21.03 -19.60
C ALA A 50 -4.45 -21.19 -21.12
N ASP A 51 -3.96 -20.15 -21.80
CA ASP A 51 -3.88 -20.09 -23.27
C ASP A 51 -2.54 -20.61 -23.83
N SER A 52 -1.59 -21.03 -22.98
CA SER A 52 -0.22 -21.44 -23.36
C SER A 52 0.49 -20.43 -24.30
N SER A 53 0.07 -19.16 -24.25
CA SER A 53 0.54 -18.11 -25.16
C SER A 53 1.54 -17.22 -24.42
N PRO A 54 2.76 -17.02 -24.96
CA PRO A 54 3.74 -16.12 -24.36
C PRO A 54 3.28 -14.67 -24.51
N GLN A 55 2.51 -14.16 -23.54
CA GLN A 55 2.13 -12.76 -23.48
C GLN A 55 3.28 -11.93 -22.92
N LYS A 56 3.60 -10.84 -23.62
CA LYS A 56 4.62 -9.88 -23.16
C LYS A 56 4.17 -9.27 -21.82
N PRO A 57 4.99 -9.34 -20.77
CA PRO A 57 4.66 -8.78 -19.48
C PRO A 57 4.61 -7.24 -19.54
N SER A 58 3.57 -6.65 -18.94
CA SER A 58 3.27 -5.22 -19.07
C SER A 58 4.12 -4.33 -18.15
N ILE A 59 5.34 -4.01 -18.61
CA ILE A 59 6.31 -3.11 -17.94
C ILE A 59 5.63 -1.83 -17.41
N LEU A 60 4.79 -1.21 -18.25
CA LEU A 60 4.17 0.07 -17.94
C LEU A 60 3.23 -0.02 -16.73
N ARG A 61 2.40 -1.06 -16.68
CA ARG A 61 1.40 -1.26 -15.62
C ARG A 61 2.09 -1.57 -14.30
N ARG A 62 3.12 -2.42 -14.32
CA ARG A 62 3.91 -2.76 -13.14
C ARG A 62 4.57 -1.51 -12.54
N LYS A 63 5.17 -0.66 -13.40
CA LYS A 63 5.83 0.56 -12.97
C LYS A 63 4.85 1.63 -12.46
N LEU A 64 3.71 1.80 -13.14
CA LEU A 64 2.61 2.66 -12.67
C LEU A 64 2.09 2.23 -11.30
N LEU A 65 1.79 0.94 -11.14
CA LEU A 65 1.30 0.37 -9.89
C LEU A 65 2.28 0.60 -8.75
N ASN A 66 3.57 0.33 -9.00
CA ASN A 66 4.61 0.59 -8.00
C ASN A 66 4.66 2.07 -7.61
N SER A 67 4.63 2.98 -8.59
CA SER A 67 4.71 4.43 -8.33
C SER A 67 3.49 4.97 -7.57
N TYR A 68 2.27 4.55 -7.91
CA TYR A 68 1.07 4.96 -7.18
C TYR A 68 1.06 4.41 -5.75
N SER A 69 1.51 3.17 -5.57
CA SER A 69 1.67 2.56 -4.25
C SER A 69 2.71 3.33 -3.41
N ASP A 70 3.85 3.72 -3.98
CA ASP A 70 4.88 4.48 -3.26
C ASP A 70 4.41 5.88 -2.85
N GLN A 71 3.65 6.54 -3.73
CA GLN A 71 3.05 7.82 -3.39
C GLN A 71 2.05 7.69 -2.25
N GLN A 72 1.16 6.69 -2.30
CA GLN A 72 0.10 6.53 -1.32
C GLN A 72 0.62 6.14 0.08
N ILE A 73 1.72 5.38 0.17
CA ILE A 73 2.28 5.00 1.48
C ILE A 73 2.87 6.21 2.18
N LEU A 74 3.59 7.06 1.44
CA LEU A 74 4.24 8.25 2.00
C LEU A 74 3.22 9.31 2.41
N THR A 75 2.22 9.57 1.57
CA THR A 75 1.13 10.49 1.93
C THR A 75 0.29 9.94 3.08
N GLY A 76 0.07 8.63 3.12
CA GLY A 76 -0.67 7.95 4.19
C GLY A 76 0.01 8.06 5.54
N ILE A 77 1.33 7.79 5.60
CA ILE A 77 2.14 7.98 6.81
C ILE A 77 2.17 9.46 7.21
N GLY A 78 2.30 10.38 6.24
CA GLY A 78 2.31 11.82 6.49
C GLY A 78 1.02 12.29 7.18
N ILE A 79 -0.14 11.94 6.63
CA ILE A 79 -1.44 12.34 7.21
C ILE A 79 -1.65 11.73 8.60
N GLN A 80 -1.31 10.44 8.79
CA GLN A 80 -1.36 9.81 10.11
C GLN A 80 -0.43 10.50 11.13
N SER A 81 0.77 10.91 10.70
CA SER A 81 1.70 11.62 11.57
C SER A 81 1.16 12.99 11.99
N VAL A 82 0.60 13.75 11.03
CA VAL A 82 -0.02 15.06 11.30
C VAL A 82 -1.23 14.93 12.22
N GLY A 83 -2.09 13.94 12.00
CA GLY A 83 -3.26 13.77 12.85
C GLY A 83 -2.89 13.37 14.28
N LEU A 84 -1.88 12.52 14.48
CA LEU A 84 -1.34 12.22 15.82
C LEU A 84 -0.72 13.44 16.49
N ALA A 85 0.02 14.26 15.74
CA ALA A 85 0.58 15.52 16.24
C ALA A 85 -0.53 16.49 16.71
N LYS A 86 -1.69 16.47 16.05
CA LYS A 86 -2.88 17.28 16.38
C LYS A 86 -3.90 16.55 17.28
N ARG A 87 -3.52 15.50 18.01
CA ARG A 87 -4.43 14.73 18.89
C ARG A 87 -5.18 15.56 19.95
N THR A 88 -4.63 16.70 20.35
CA THR A 88 -5.25 17.60 21.35
C THR A 88 -6.25 18.58 20.75
N SER A 89 -6.34 18.70 19.42
CA SER A 89 -7.27 19.62 18.74
C SER A 89 -8.24 18.89 17.82
N LEU A 90 -7.87 17.73 17.29
CA LEU A 90 -8.73 16.95 16.41
C LEU A 90 -9.71 16.09 17.20
N VAL A 91 -10.94 16.07 16.70
CA VAL A 91 -12.04 15.25 17.22
C VAL A 91 -12.01 13.81 16.67
N PRO A 92 -12.72 12.86 17.31
CA PRO A 92 -12.80 11.47 16.88
C PRO A 92 -13.20 11.28 15.41
N TYR A 93 -14.06 12.15 14.87
CA TYR A 93 -14.43 12.16 13.45
C TYR A 93 -13.21 12.26 12.51
N HIS A 94 -12.31 13.23 12.71
CA HIS A 94 -11.12 13.41 11.87
C HIS A 94 -10.18 12.20 12.01
N PHE A 95 -10.00 11.70 13.24
CA PHE A 95 -9.21 10.50 13.50
C PHE A 95 -9.78 9.27 12.79
N PHE A 96 -11.10 9.15 12.76
CA PHE A 96 -11.78 8.06 12.09
C PHE A 96 -11.58 8.11 10.57
N LEU A 97 -11.64 9.30 9.95
CA LEU A 97 -11.34 9.46 8.53
C LEU A 97 -9.90 9.09 8.20
N VAL A 98 -8.92 9.59 8.96
CA VAL A 98 -7.50 9.23 8.78
C VAL A 98 -7.30 7.72 8.91
N TRP A 99 -7.97 7.09 9.88
CA TRP A 99 -7.90 5.65 10.06
C TRP A 99 -8.46 4.89 8.85
N MET A 100 -9.59 5.33 8.28
CA MET A 100 -10.13 4.74 7.04
C MET A 100 -9.20 4.92 5.84
N LEU A 101 -8.56 6.09 5.68
CA LEU A 101 -7.57 6.32 4.62
C LEU A 101 -6.33 5.43 4.78
N SER A 102 -5.91 5.18 6.03
CA SER A 102 -4.82 4.25 6.36
C SER A 102 -5.17 2.80 5.98
N LEU A 103 -6.39 2.34 6.27
CA LEU A 103 -6.89 1.03 5.85
C LEU A 103 -6.95 0.91 4.31
N LEU A 104 -7.38 1.98 3.64
CA LEU A 104 -7.41 2.04 2.18
C LEU A 104 -6.00 1.95 1.58
N SER A 105 -5.04 2.71 2.13
CA SER A 105 -3.62 2.64 1.75
C SER A 105 -3.05 1.24 1.97
N MET A 106 -3.34 0.60 3.10
CA MET A 106 -2.91 -0.78 3.37
C MET A 106 -3.47 -1.78 2.36
N ALA A 107 -4.76 -1.68 2.00
CA ALA A 107 -5.37 -2.54 0.98
C ALA A 107 -4.65 -2.43 -0.37
N VAL A 108 -4.28 -1.21 -0.78
CA VAL A 108 -3.54 -0.95 -2.02
C VAL A 108 -2.13 -1.54 -1.97
N HIS A 109 -1.43 -1.35 -0.86
CA HIS A 109 -0.09 -1.90 -0.65
C HIS A 109 -0.07 -3.42 -0.70
N ASN A 110 -1.02 -4.07 -0.02
CA ASN A 110 -1.16 -5.51 -0.05
C ASN A 110 -1.55 -6.03 -1.45
N ALA A 111 -2.45 -5.35 -2.16
CA ALA A 111 -2.78 -5.70 -3.55
C ALA A 111 -1.57 -5.55 -4.49
N THR A 112 -0.77 -4.50 -4.28
CA THR A 112 0.47 -4.27 -5.04
C THR A 112 1.48 -5.38 -4.79
N LEU A 113 1.67 -5.81 -3.53
CA LEU A 113 2.53 -6.94 -3.18
C LEU A 113 2.05 -8.22 -3.85
N LEU A 114 0.74 -8.51 -3.84
CA LEU A 114 0.19 -9.70 -4.49
C LEU A 114 0.44 -9.70 -6.01
N ALA A 115 0.28 -8.55 -6.67
CA ALA A 115 0.46 -8.42 -8.12
C ALA A 115 1.94 -8.41 -8.55
N LEU A 116 2.84 -7.86 -7.72
CA LEU A 116 4.26 -7.66 -8.03
C LEU A 116 5.21 -8.52 -7.16
N ALA A 117 4.71 -9.58 -6.51
CA ALA A 117 5.50 -10.39 -5.58
C ALA A 117 6.80 -10.93 -6.18
N ARG A 118 6.81 -11.26 -7.46
CA ARG A 118 8.02 -11.73 -8.17
C ARG A 118 9.07 -10.64 -8.30
N ASP A 119 8.66 -9.46 -8.75
CA ASP A 119 9.52 -8.31 -8.93
C ASP A 119 10.20 -7.92 -7.61
N PHE A 120 9.46 -7.96 -6.49
CA PHE A 120 10.02 -7.67 -5.16
C PHE A 120 10.92 -8.78 -4.59
N ARG A 121 10.82 -10.03 -5.06
CA ARG A 121 11.75 -11.09 -4.61
C ARG A 121 13.13 -10.94 -5.23
N ARG A 122 13.22 -10.34 -6.43
CA ARG A 122 14.50 -10.05 -7.10
C ARG A 122 15.26 -8.93 -6.40
N ASP A 123 14.57 -7.84 -6.10
CA ASP A 123 15.19 -6.61 -5.58
C ASP A 123 15.00 -6.50 -4.05
N TRP A 124 15.91 -7.13 -3.31
CA TRP A 124 15.80 -7.23 -1.84
C TRP A 124 15.75 -5.87 -1.12
N VAL A 125 16.45 -4.84 -1.60
CA VAL A 125 16.44 -3.50 -0.99
C VAL A 125 15.05 -2.86 -1.09
N LEU A 126 14.44 -2.89 -2.28
CA LEU A 126 13.10 -2.35 -2.50
C LEU A 126 12.06 -3.09 -1.67
N ARG A 127 12.24 -4.41 -1.51
CA ARG A 127 11.42 -5.23 -0.61
C ARG A 127 11.50 -4.74 0.84
N TRP A 128 12.70 -4.61 1.40
CA TRP A 128 12.86 -4.18 2.79
C TRP A 128 12.35 -2.77 3.05
N MET A 129 12.65 -1.83 2.14
CA MET A 129 12.12 -0.46 2.23
C MET A 129 10.59 -0.46 2.27
N ARG A 130 9.96 -1.22 1.38
CA ARG A 130 8.50 -1.31 1.28
C ARG A 130 7.88 -2.01 2.49
N GLU A 131 8.45 -3.12 2.94
CA GLU A 131 7.98 -3.86 4.12
C GLU A 131 8.10 -2.99 5.38
N LEU A 132 9.19 -2.24 5.53
CA LEU A 132 9.37 -1.28 6.62
C LEU A 132 8.31 -0.18 6.59
N LEU A 133 8.07 0.45 5.43
CA LEU A 133 7.05 1.50 5.31
C LEU A 133 5.64 0.96 5.57
N MET A 134 5.34 -0.26 5.13
CA MET A 134 4.04 -0.89 5.40
C MET A 134 3.91 -1.25 6.89
N LEU A 135 4.99 -1.68 7.55
CA LEU A 135 5.00 -1.92 9.00
C LEU A 135 4.77 -0.63 9.78
N VAL A 136 5.39 0.48 9.37
CA VAL A 136 5.15 1.81 9.96
C VAL A 136 3.69 2.22 9.77
N ASN A 137 3.15 2.06 8.56
CA ASN A 137 1.74 2.33 8.28
C ASN A 137 0.80 1.47 9.15
N LEU A 138 1.11 0.18 9.34
CA LEU A 138 0.36 -0.70 10.23
C LEU A 138 0.42 -0.25 11.69
N GLY A 139 1.61 0.09 12.21
CA GLY A 139 1.78 0.58 13.57
C GLY A 139 0.98 1.86 13.83
N LEU A 140 1.03 2.81 12.90
CA LEU A 140 0.21 4.02 12.95
C LEU A 140 -1.29 3.69 12.88
N SER A 141 -1.70 2.81 11.96
CA SER A 141 -3.10 2.38 11.82
C SER A 141 -3.66 1.73 13.09
N CYS A 142 -2.88 0.85 13.72
CA CYS A 142 -3.23 0.24 15.01
C CYS A 142 -3.37 1.30 16.11
N THR A 143 -2.46 2.26 16.15
CA THR A 143 -2.52 3.38 17.11
C THR A 143 -3.83 4.16 16.96
N TYR A 144 -4.19 4.56 15.73
CA TYR A 144 -5.47 5.20 15.43
C TYR A 144 -6.66 4.33 15.84
N GLY A 145 -6.63 3.04 15.53
CA GLY A 145 -7.65 2.09 15.94
C GLY A 145 -7.85 2.03 17.46
N VAL A 146 -6.77 2.07 18.25
CA VAL A 146 -6.84 2.10 19.72
C VAL A 146 -7.46 3.40 20.23
N PHE A 147 -7.11 4.55 19.66
CA PHE A 147 -7.76 5.84 20.00
C PHE A 147 -9.27 5.80 19.73
N ILE A 148 -9.69 5.30 18.56
CA ILE A 148 -11.11 5.15 18.20
C ILE A 148 -11.81 4.14 19.11
N LEU A 149 -11.20 3.00 19.40
CA LEU A 149 -11.76 2.00 20.30
C LEU A 149 -12.01 2.58 21.69
N ARG A 150 -11.07 3.40 22.19
CA ARG A 150 -11.22 4.08 23.47
C ARG A 150 -12.32 5.15 23.43
N ALA A 151 -12.44 5.89 22.34
CA ALA A 151 -13.52 6.85 22.14
C ALA A 151 -14.90 6.17 22.11
N VAL A 152 -15.03 5.00 21.47
CA VAL A 152 -16.24 4.18 21.46
C VAL A 152 -16.58 3.71 22.88
N GLN A 153 -15.58 3.23 23.64
CA GLN A 153 -15.78 2.77 25.01
C GLN A 153 -16.29 3.89 25.94
N ARG A 154 -15.85 5.13 25.72
CA ARG A 154 -16.27 6.30 26.50
C ARG A 154 -17.56 6.96 25.99
N GLY A 155 -18.08 6.53 24.83
CA GLY A 155 -19.27 7.11 24.21
C GLY A 155 -19.07 8.52 23.64
N ILE A 156 -17.82 8.92 23.34
CA ILE A 156 -17.50 10.27 22.85
C ILE A 156 -17.32 10.35 21.32
N THR A 157 -17.71 9.32 20.57
CA THR A 157 -17.47 9.24 19.12
C THR A 157 -18.13 10.36 18.33
N ASP A 158 -19.31 10.80 18.77
CA ASP A 158 -20.09 11.87 18.13
C ASP A 158 -19.93 13.20 18.89
N ALA A 159 -19.00 13.25 19.86
CA ALA A 159 -18.70 14.46 20.61
C ALA A 159 -17.70 15.34 19.84
N THR A 160 -17.81 16.63 20.07
CA THR A 160 -16.91 17.69 19.60
C THR A 160 -15.65 17.84 20.47
N LEU A 161 -15.45 16.92 21.42
CA LEU A 161 -14.27 16.89 22.28
C LEU A 161 -13.06 16.35 21.52
N PRO A 162 -11.85 16.87 21.78
CA PRO A 162 -10.63 16.31 21.21
C PRO A 162 -10.43 14.84 21.58
N ILE A 163 -9.86 14.06 20.67
CA ILE A 163 -9.67 12.60 20.87
C ILE A 163 -8.82 12.27 22.09
N GLU A 164 -7.90 13.16 22.49
CA GLU A 164 -7.09 13.02 23.71
C GLU A 164 -7.95 12.90 24.97
N CYS A 165 -9.15 13.50 24.98
CA CYS A 165 -10.09 13.39 26.10
C CYS A 165 -10.56 11.95 26.35
N ALA A 166 -10.48 11.04 25.37
CA ALA A 166 -10.78 9.61 25.60
C ALA A 166 -9.91 8.97 26.71
N TRP A 167 -8.76 9.57 26.99
CA TRP A 167 -7.76 9.09 27.96
C TRP A 167 -7.79 9.83 29.29
N ARG A 168 -8.55 10.93 29.40
CA ARG A 168 -8.61 11.72 30.63
C ARG A 168 -9.64 11.12 31.60
N PRO A 169 -9.35 11.16 32.92
CA PRO A 169 -10.28 10.67 33.94
C PRO A 169 -11.49 11.60 34.11
N GLU A 170 -11.30 12.90 33.91
CA GLU A 170 -12.29 13.96 34.10
C GLU A 170 -13.41 13.95 33.05
N THR A 171 -13.20 13.24 31.93
CA THR A 171 -14.14 13.21 30.82
C THR A 171 -15.40 12.42 31.19
N PRO A 172 -16.59 13.05 31.14
CA PRO A 172 -17.84 12.36 31.44
C PRO A 172 -18.02 11.16 30.51
N THR A 173 -18.37 10.00 31.07
CA THR A 173 -18.81 8.85 30.28
C THR A 173 -20.22 9.10 29.80
N LEU A 174 -20.41 9.26 28.50
CA LEU A 174 -21.75 9.41 27.92
C LEU A 174 -22.44 8.04 27.85
N PRO A 175 -23.79 7.99 27.95
CA PRO A 175 -24.52 6.75 27.78
C PRO A 175 -24.18 6.15 26.40
N PRO A 176 -23.84 4.85 26.35
CA PRO A 176 -23.48 4.21 25.09
C PRO A 176 -24.65 4.30 24.12
N ALA A 177 -24.40 4.79 22.90
CA ALA A 177 -25.36 4.68 21.82
C ALA A 177 -25.76 3.20 21.63
N GLY A 178 -26.99 2.92 21.20
CA GLY A 178 -27.51 1.54 21.06
C GLY A 178 -26.63 0.60 20.21
N ASN A 179 -25.77 1.16 19.35
CA ASN A 179 -24.85 0.43 18.48
C ASN A 179 -23.39 0.39 18.99
N ALA A 180 -23.10 0.87 20.21
CA ALA A 180 -21.74 1.00 20.74
C ALA A 180 -21.02 -0.35 20.83
N GLY A 181 -21.71 -1.42 21.24
CA GLY A 181 -21.14 -2.77 21.31
C GLY A 181 -20.72 -3.31 19.93
N VAL A 182 -21.55 -3.08 18.91
CA VAL A 182 -21.25 -3.46 17.51
C VAL A 182 -20.08 -2.64 16.97
N SER A 183 -20.05 -1.33 17.23
CA SER A 183 -18.95 -0.45 16.84
C SER A 183 -17.63 -0.84 17.50
N TYR A 184 -17.67 -1.22 18.78
CA TYR A 184 -16.50 -1.67 19.53
C TYR A 184 -15.94 -2.99 18.98
N ALA A 185 -16.80 -4.01 18.84
CA ALA A 185 -16.42 -5.30 18.29
C ALA A 185 -15.91 -5.18 16.85
N GLY A 186 -16.60 -4.39 16.01
CA GLY A 186 -16.20 -4.13 14.63
C GLY A 186 -14.85 -3.43 14.54
N THR A 187 -14.60 -2.42 15.38
CA THR A 187 -13.31 -1.72 15.43
C THR A 187 -12.18 -2.67 15.83
N GLY A 188 -12.38 -3.48 16.88
CA GLY A 188 -11.41 -4.50 17.29
C GLY A 188 -11.12 -5.53 16.20
N ALA A 189 -12.18 -6.02 15.51
CA ALA A 189 -12.05 -6.97 14.42
C ALA A 189 -11.23 -6.40 13.24
N VAL A 190 -11.42 -5.12 12.89
CA VAL A 190 -10.65 -4.46 11.84
C VAL A 190 -9.17 -4.35 12.22
N ILE A 191 -8.86 -4.00 13.47
CA ILE A 191 -7.46 -3.92 13.94
C ILE A 191 -6.77 -5.30 13.84
N VAL A 192 -7.41 -6.34 14.37
CA VAL A 192 -6.88 -7.71 14.33
C VAL A 192 -6.75 -8.20 12.89
N GLY A 193 -7.78 -7.98 12.08
CA GLY A 193 -7.80 -8.36 10.66
C GLY A 193 -6.66 -7.71 9.88
N ASN A 194 -6.35 -6.44 10.15
CA ASN A 194 -5.27 -5.72 9.48
C ASN A 194 -3.89 -6.32 9.81
N VAL A 195 -3.65 -6.68 11.08
CA VAL A 195 -2.42 -7.36 11.51
C VAL A 195 -2.28 -8.73 10.86
N VAL A 196 -3.37 -9.51 10.83
CA VAL A 196 -3.39 -10.84 10.21
C VAL A 196 -3.10 -10.74 8.71
N ILE A 197 -3.77 -9.84 8.00
CA ILE A 197 -3.57 -9.63 6.56
C ILE A 197 -2.12 -9.25 6.27
N PHE A 198 -1.52 -8.35 7.04
CA PHE A 198 -0.12 -7.96 6.87
C PHE A 198 0.82 -9.15 7.09
N GLY A 199 0.60 -9.94 8.14
CA GLY A 199 1.37 -11.17 8.39
C GLY A 199 1.25 -12.18 7.23
N LEU A 200 0.04 -12.35 6.69
CA LEU A 200 -0.19 -13.19 5.51
C LEU A 200 0.51 -12.65 4.26
N ALA A 201 0.57 -11.33 4.07
CA ALA A 201 1.28 -10.71 2.95
C ALA A 201 2.80 -10.94 3.04
N ILE A 202 3.39 -10.78 4.23
CA ILE A 202 4.82 -11.10 4.48
C ILE A 202 5.08 -12.59 4.24
N TRP A 203 4.23 -13.45 4.80
CA TRP A 203 4.35 -14.89 4.63
C TRP A 203 4.30 -15.28 3.15
N TYR A 204 3.35 -14.72 2.39
CA TYR A 204 3.21 -14.95 0.96
C TYR A 204 4.47 -14.54 0.16
N LEU A 205 5.09 -13.42 0.55
CA LEU A 205 6.30 -12.92 -0.10
C LEU A 205 7.51 -13.83 0.13
N HIS A 206 7.59 -14.46 1.30
CA HIS A 206 8.70 -15.36 1.69
C HIS A 206 8.44 -16.83 1.35
N ALA A 207 7.19 -17.24 1.20
CA ALA A 207 6.84 -18.62 0.86
C ALA A 207 7.42 -18.99 -0.52
N ARG A 208 7.90 -20.23 -0.66
CA ARG A 208 8.47 -20.78 -1.91
C ARG A 208 7.50 -21.71 -2.66
N ALA A 209 6.31 -21.94 -2.12
CA ALA A 209 5.40 -23.01 -2.54
C ALA A 209 4.44 -22.60 -3.68
N ARG A 210 4.76 -22.97 -4.93
CA ARG A 210 4.11 -22.48 -6.16
C ARG A 210 2.63 -22.87 -6.36
N ARG A 211 2.15 -23.99 -5.77
CA ARG A 211 0.86 -24.61 -6.16
C ARG A 211 -0.39 -23.77 -5.89
N PHE A 212 -0.35 -22.84 -4.93
CA PHE A 212 -1.53 -22.05 -4.54
C PHE A 212 -1.42 -20.55 -4.88
N TYR A 213 -0.43 -20.14 -5.68
CA TYR A 213 -0.16 -18.71 -5.93
C TYR A 213 -1.34 -17.98 -6.58
N ALA A 214 -1.93 -18.52 -7.64
CA ALA A 214 -3.04 -17.87 -8.35
C ALA A 214 -4.31 -17.78 -7.48
N LEU A 215 -4.59 -18.81 -6.68
CA LEU A 215 -5.69 -18.82 -5.73
C LEU A 215 -5.49 -17.72 -4.67
N VAL A 216 -4.29 -17.66 -4.06
CA VAL A 216 -3.95 -16.67 -3.03
C VAL A 216 -3.98 -15.25 -3.59
N GLN A 217 -3.47 -15.02 -4.80
CA GLN A 217 -3.54 -13.71 -5.46
C GLN A 217 -4.97 -13.27 -5.71
N THR A 218 -5.81 -14.15 -6.25
CA THR A 218 -7.20 -13.82 -6.59
C THR A 218 -8.04 -13.58 -5.33
N ALA A 219 -7.94 -14.48 -4.34
CA ALA A 219 -8.64 -14.34 -3.07
C ALA A 219 -8.15 -13.11 -2.28
N GLY A 220 -6.84 -12.89 -2.24
CA GLY A 220 -6.23 -11.73 -1.59
C GLY A 220 -6.64 -10.41 -2.26
N LEU A 221 -6.64 -10.35 -3.59
CA LEU A 221 -7.11 -9.18 -4.33
C LEU A 221 -8.60 -8.90 -4.06
N ALA A 222 -9.45 -9.93 -4.11
CA ALA A 222 -10.87 -9.79 -3.81
C ALA A 222 -11.09 -9.26 -2.38
N LEU A 223 -10.32 -9.77 -1.42
CA LEU A 223 -10.35 -9.30 -0.03
C LEU A 223 -9.92 -7.83 0.08
N MET A 224 -8.80 -7.44 -0.54
CA MET A 224 -8.33 -6.04 -0.53
C MET A 224 -9.33 -5.11 -1.21
N ALA A 225 -9.94 -5.53 -2.32
CA ALA A 225 -10.98 -4.76 -2.99
C ALA A 225 -12.21 -4.57 -2.08
N ALA A 226 -12.65 -5.61 -1.38
CA ALA A 226 -13.77 -5.51 -0.44
C ALA A 226 -13.47 -4.53 0.70
N PHE A 227 -12.27 -4.59 1.31
CA PHE A 227 -11.85 -3.63 2.33
C PHE A 227 -11.78 -2.19 1.80
N ALA A 228 -11.21 -2.00 0.61
CA ALA A 228 -11.10 -0.70 -0.01
C ALA A 228 -12.47 -0.08 -0.33
N VAL A 229 -13.40 -0.87 -0.88
CA VAL A 229 -14.78 -0.44 -1.14
C VAL A 229 -15.48 -0.10 0.17
N GLY A 230 -15.38 -0.96 1.19
CA GLY A 230 -15.98 -0.70 2.50
C GLY A 230 -15.48 0.59 3.15
N ALA A 231 -14.16 0.82 3.13
CA ALA A 231 -13.56 2.06 3.63
C ALA A 231 -14.03 3.29 2.82
N THR A 232 -14.04 3.19 1.50
CA THR A 232 -14.46 4.28 0.59
C THR A 232 -15.92 4.66 0.80
N VAL A 233 -16.82 3.67 0.85
CA VAL A 233 -18.25 3.89 1.12
C VAL A 233 -18.43 4.57 2.47
N ARG A 234 -17.74 4.09 3.51
CA ARG A 234 -17.85 4.65 4.86
C ARG A 234 -17.32 6.09 4.94
N VAL A 235 -16.21 6.40 4.26
CA VAL A 235 -15.70 7.77 4.13
C VAL A 235 -16.70 8.65 3.38
N GLY A 236 -17.26 8.18 2.27
CA GLY A 236 -18.22 8.92 1.46
C GLY A 236 -19.49 9.30 2.22
N TYR A 237 -19.98 8.43 3.12
CA TYR A 237 -21.14 8.73 3.94
C TYR A 237 -20.85 9.68 5.10
N LEU A 238 -19.65 9.64 5.69
CA LEU A 238 -19.35 10.36 6.93
C LEU A 238 -18.65 11.70 6.71
N ALA A 239 -17.82 11.82 5.68
CA ALA A 239 -16.99 13.01 5.47
C ALA A 239 -17.81 14.23 5.02
N ASP A 240 -17.71 15.35 5.72
CA ASP A 240 -18.41 16.61 5.37
C ASP A 240 -18.12 17.07 3.95
N ALA A 241 -16.90 16.83 3.48
CA ALA A 241 -16.44 17.08 2.12
C ALA A 241 -17.34 16.47 1.04
N PHE A 242 -17.95 15.32 1.31
CA PHE A 242 -18.87 14.63 0.39
C PHE A 242 -20.33 14.66 0.88
N ALA A 243 -20.56 14.88 2.17
CA ALA A 243 -21.78 14.46 2.84
C ALA A 243 -22.97 15.43 2.74
N HIS A 244 -24.14 14.77 2.78
CA HIS A 244 -25.48 15.28 3.07
C HIS A 244 -25.86 15.19 4.57
N ALA A 245 -25.10 14.46 5.40
CA ALA A 245 -25.28 14.38 6.86
C ALA A 245 -23.97 14.00 7.57
N THR A 246 -23.45 14.88 8.44
CA THR A 246 -22.24 14.65 9.24
C THR A 246 -22.58 14.34 10.70
N PRO A 247 -21.79 13.50 11.39
CA PRO A 247 -22.06 13.15 12.79
C PRO A 247 -21.81 14.33 13.76
N ILE A 248 -21.03 15.32 13.34
CA ILE A 248 -20.64 16.47 14.15
C ILE A 248 -20.97 17.80 13.45
N ARG A 249 -21.19 18.85 14.25
CA ARG A 249 -21.38 20.20 13.73
C ARG A 249 -20.04 20.92 13.56
N LEU A 250 -19.63 21.10 12.31
CA LEU A 250 -18.49 21.94 11.96
C LEU A 250 -18.88 23.42 12.00
N SER A 251 -17.97 24.28 12.44
CA SER A 251 -18.21 25.73 12.50
C SER A 251 -18.13 26.42 11.12
N ASP A 252 -17.53 25.75 10.14
CA ASP A 252 -17.15 26.29 8.85
C ASP A 252 -17.20 25.21 7.75
N GLY A 253 -17.19 25.63 6.48
CA GLY A 253 -17.24 24.74 5.31
C GLY A 253 -15.88 24.40 4.71
N GLY A 254 -14.79 24.49 5.47
CA GLY A 254 -13.43 24.33 4.94
C GLY A 254 -13.17 22.96 4.30
N GLU A 255 -13.80 21.89 4.77
CA GLU A 255 -13.68 20.54 4.18
C GLU A 255 -14.25 20.44 2.76
N ARG A 256 -15.26 21.24 2.42
CA ARG A 256 -15.87 21.32 1.08
C ARG A 256 -15.13 22.27 0.14
N ASN A 257 -14.45 23.27 0.69
CA ASN A 257 -13.76 24.30 -0.08
C ASN A 257 -12.37 23.83 -0.52
N TRP A 258 -12.03 24.10 -1.78
CA TRP A 258 -10.72 23.77 -2.33
C TRP A 258 -9.63 24.67 -1.74
N SER A 259 -8.57 24.05 -1.24
CA SER A 259 -7.36 24.73 -0.77
C SER A 259 -6.11 24.25 -1.54
N PHE A 260 -5.01 25.01 -1.44
CA PHE A 260 -3.75 24.66 -2.09
C PHE A 260 -3.28 23.24 -1.74
N GLY A 261 -3.34 22.83 -0.47
CA GLY A 261 -2.91 21.50 -0.03
C GLY A 261 -3.77 20.38 -0.62
N GLN A 262 -5.08 20.60 -0.77
CA GLN A 262 -5.99 19.66 -1.41
C GLN A 262 -5.73 19.55 -2.91
N LEU A 263 -5.50 20.67 -3.60
CA LEU A 263 -5.12 20.69 -5.02
C LEU A 263 -3.78 19.99 -5.25
N LEU A 264 -2.80 20.23 -4.38
CA LEU A 264 -1.50 19.56 -4.44
C LEU A 264 -1.66 18.05 -4.25
N SER A 265 -2.52 17.63 -3.31
CA SER A 265 -2.80 16.20 -3.07
C SER A 265 -3.37 15.51 -4.31
N VAL A 266 -4.24 16.18 -5.07
CA VAL A 266 -4.76 15.67 -6.35
C VAL A 266 -3.70 15.77 -7.45
N GLY A 267 -2.94 16.86 -7.51
CA GLY A 267 -1.89 17.07 -8.51
C GLY A 267 -0.78 16.02 -8.46
N MET A 268 -0.47 15.49 -7.28
CA MET A 268 0.51 14.41 -7.12
C MET A 268 0.14 13.14 -7.91
N LEU A 269 -1.15 12.91 -8.22
CA LEU A 269 -1.58 11.79 -9.08
C LEU A 269 -1.05 11.86 -10.52
N LEU A 270 -0.59 13.04 -10.95
CA LEU A 270 -0.02 13.25 -12.27
C LEU A 270 1.44 12.79 -12.35
N LEU A 271 2.16 12.69 -11.22
CA LEU A 271 3.58 12.31 -11.23
C LEU A 271 3.81 10.91 -11.82
N PRO A 272 3.07 9.86 -11.42
CA PRO A 272 3.23 8.54 -12.04
C PRO A 272 2.92 8.55 -13.54
N LEU A 273 2.00 9.41 -14.00
CA LEU A 273 1.66 9.56 -15.42
C LEU A 273 2.77 10.24 -16.20
N ALA A 274 3.45 11.24 -15.61
CA ALA A 274 4.62 11.86 -16.23
C ALA A 274 5.74 10.84 -16.45
N THR A 275 6.01 9.99 -15.45
CA THR A 275 6.99 8.90 -15.57
C THR A 275 6.62 7.91 -16.69
N VAL A 276 5.33 7.67 -16.93
CA VAL A 276 4.87 6.86 -18.07
C VAL A 276 5.21 7.51 -19.40
N VAL A 277 4.96 8.81 -19.54
CA VAL A 277 5.27 9.55 -20.77
C VAL A 277 6.77 9.49 -21.07
N GLU A 278 7.63 9.62 -20.05
CA GLU A 278 9.08 9.51 -20.19
C GLU A 278 9.51 8.11 -20.66
N ILE A 279 8.88 7.05 -20.15
CA ILE A 279 9.14 5.67 -20.61
C ILE A 279 8.70 5.49 -22.06
N LEU A 280 7.54 6.02 -22.44
CA LEU A 280 7.02 5.95 -23.80
C LEU A 280 7.87 6.74 -24.81
N ARG A 281 8.49 7.84 -24.36
CA ARG A 281 9.47 8.61 -25.16
C ARG A 281 10.82 7.91 -25.29
N GLY A 282 11.09 6.91 -24.45
CA GLY A 282 12.36 6.18 -24.45
C GLY A 282 13.45 6.81 -23.58
N ASP A 283 13.11 7.85 -22.81
CA ASP A 283 14.04 8.55 -21.92
C ASP A 283 14.45 7.65 -20.73
N ILE A 284 13.58 6.71 -20.34
CA ILE A 284 13.83 5.75 -19.25
C ILE A 284 13.72 4.30 -19.76
N LYS A 285 14.87 3.60 -19.82
CA LYS A 285 14.90 2.15 -20.07
C LYS A 285 14.57 1.38 -18.79
N CYS A 286 13.53 0.56 -18.82
CA CYS A 286 13.14 -0.29 -17.70
C CYS A 286 13.63 -1.72 -17.95
N ALA A 287 14.14 -2.39 -16.91
CA ALA A 287 14.49 -3.80 -17.00
C ALA A 287 13.24 -4.64 -17.36
N PRO A 288 13.37 -5.66 -18.23
CA PRO A 288 12.28 -6.57 -18.49
C PRO A 288 11.89 -7.29 -17.18
N PRO A 289 10.59 -7.50 -16.94
CA PRO A 289 10.10 -8.30 -15.83
C PRO A 289 10.40 -9.78 -16.08
N GLU A 290 10.43 -10.57 -15.01
CA GLU A 290 10.80 -11.99 -15.03
C GLU A 290 9.83 -12.80 -15.93
N ASN A 291 10.37 -13.59 -16.87
CA ASN A 291 9.59 -14.49 -17.72
C ASN A 291 9.24 -15.76 -16.93
N ASP A 292 8.05 -16.32 -17.18
CA ASP A 292 7.56 -17.56 -16.55
C ASP A 292 8.41 -18.80 -16.88
N ASP A 293 9.22 -18.75 -17.95
CA ASP A 293 9.86 -19.93 -18.56
C ASP A 293 11.28 -20.24 -18.04
N ASP A 294 11.99 -19.27 -17.44
CA ASP A 294 13.42 -19.44 -17.10
C ASP A 294 13.64 -20.40 -15.90
N ASP A 295 12.62 -20.61 -15.07
CA ASP A 295 12.68 -21.43 -13.85
C ASP A 295 12.32 -22.91 -14.11
N GLU A 296 11.73 -23.24 -15.28
CA GLU A 296 11.58 -24.64 -15.75
C GLU A 296 12.83 -25.13 -16.49
N GLY A 297 13.47 -24.29 -17.30
CA GLY A 297 14.70 -24.64 -18.01
C GLY A 297 15.84 -24.96 -17.06
N GLN A 298 15.99 -24.18 -15.99
CA GLN A 298 17.06 -24.36 -15.02
C GLN A 298 16.83 -25.58 -14.09
N ARG A 299 15.60 -26.05 -13.90
CA ARG A 299 15.31 -27.32 -13.20
C ARG A 299 15.56 -28.54 -14.08
N ARG A 300 15.22 -28.49 -15.38
CA ARG A 300 15.50 -29.61 -16.29
C ARG A 300 17.00 -29.83 -16.49
N LEU A 301 17.80 -28.77 -16.54
CA LEU A 301 19.26 -28.88 -16.63
C LEU A 301 19.89 -29.49 -15.37
N VAL A 302 19.36 -29.17 -14.18
CA VAL A 302 19.88 -29.72 -12.91
C VAL A 302 19.40 -31.17 -12.66
N ASP A 303 18.23 -31.55 -13.19
CA ASP A 303 17.72 -32.92 -13.08
C ASP A 303 18.31 -33.88 -14.15
N GLU A 304 18.77 -33.39 -15.31
CA GLU A 304 19.46 -34.22 -16.32
C GLU A 304 20.95 -34.45 -16.04
N GLU A 305 21.66 -33.55 -15.36
CA GLU A 305 23.05 -33.80 -14.94
C GLU A 305 23.19 -34.85 -13.82
N GLY A 306 22.07 -35.34 -13.26
CA GLY A 306 22.03 -36.35 -12.19
C GLY A 306 21.83 -37.80 -12.62
N LYS A 307 21.73 -38.10 -13.93
CA LYS A 307 21.56 -39.47 -14.45
C LYS A 307 22.37 -39.71 -15.72
N GLY A 308 23.65 -40.03 -15.55
CA GLY A 308 24.48 -40.48 -16.67
C GLY A 308 25.96 -40.62 -16.32
N GLU A 309 26.32 -41.54 -15.43
CA GLU A 309 27.67 -42.08 -15.45
C GLU A 309 27.79 -43.07 -16.63
N GLY A 310 28.62 -42.73 -17.62
CA GLY A 310 28.99 -43.65 -18.69
C GLY A 310 29.44 -42.97 -19.97
N GLU A 311 30.76 -42.95 -20.17
CA GLU A 311 31.48 -42.85 -21.44
C GLU A 311 31.81 -41.44 -22.00
N THR A 312 33.06 -41.07 -21.74
CA THR A 312 33.95 -40.27 -22.60
C THR A 312 33.75 -40.56 -24.09
N GLN A 313 33.39 -39.53 -24.86
CA GLN A 313 33.83 -39.43 -26.25
C GLN A 313 33.91 -37.96 -26.69
N GLU A 314 35.12 -37.56 -27.07
CA GLU A 314 35.38 -36.31 -27.75
C GLU A 314 34.61 -36.26 -29.07
N LEU A 315 33.96 -35.14 -29.38
CA LEU A 315 33.73 -34.76 -30.77
C LEU A 315 33.73 -33.24 -30.95
N GLN A 316 34.80 -32.81 -31.60
CA GLN A 316 35.05 -31.48 -32.11
C GLN A 316 34.29 -31.28 -33.43
N SER A 317 33.52 -30.21 -33.56
CA SER A 317 33.06 -29.68 -34.86
C SER A 317 32.61 -28.21 -34.79
N ASP A 318 33.55 -27.33 -35.14
CA ASP A 318 33.47 -26.18 -36.07
C ASP A 318 32.15 -25.44 -36.42
N ILE A 319 32.18 -24.11 -36.13
CA ILE A 319 31.78 -22.91 -36.94
C ILE A 319 30.27 -22.49 -36.95
N PRO A 320 29.87 -21.18 -37.06
CA PRO A 320 30.60 -19.89 -36.97
C PRO A 320 30.05 -18.89 -35.92
N ALA A 321 30.82 -17.81 -35.74
CA ALA A 321 30.52 -16.60 -34.98
C ALA A 321 29.15 -15.97 -35.30
N GLN A 322 28.35 -15.75 -34.26
CA GLN A 322 27.25 -14.78 -34.24
C GLN A 322 27.50 -13.81 -33.09
N GLU A 323 27.51 -12.53 -33.42
CA GLU A 323 27.90 -11.38 -32.60
C GLU A 323 27.30 -11.44 -31.18
N ARG A 324 28.17 -11.49 -30.16
CA ARG A 324 27.78 -11.17 -28.78
C ARG A 324 27.69 -9.65 -28.66
N PRO A 325 26.59 -9.07 -28.16
CA PRO A 325 26.61 -7.70 -27.69
C PRO A 325 27.54 -7.59 -26.49
N GLU A 326 28.55 -6.75 -26.64
CA GLU A 326 29.58 -6.42 -25.67
C GLU A 326 28.92 -5.90 -24.37
N PHE A 327 29.09 -6.66 -23.29
CA PHE A 327 28.64 -6.27 -21.95
C PHE A 327 29.59 -5.19 -21.42
N GLN A 328 29.16 -3.93 -21.42
CA GLN A 328 29.84 -2.85 -20.69
C GLN A 328 29.59 -2.99 -19.18
N PRO A 329 30.61 -3.23 -18.34
CA PRO A 329 30.45 -3.10 -16.90
C PRO A 329 30.33 -1.63 -16.50
N ASN A 330 29.34 -1.33 -15.64
CA ASN A 330 29.13 0.00 -15.04
C ASN A 330 30.41 0.51 -14.32
N PRO A 331 30.71 1.82 -14.39
CA PRO A 331 32.01 2.39 -13.99
C PRO A 331 32.20 2.68 -12.49
N LEU A 332 31.49 1.98 -11.59
CA LEU A 332 31.44 2.35 -10.17
C LEU A 332 31.96 1.30 -9.18
N VAL A 333 32.65 0.26 -9.65
CA VAL A 333 33.33 -0.71 -8.76
C VAL A 333 34.76 -0.91 -9.25
N GLY A 334 35.65 0.00 -8.87
CA GLY A 334 37.04 0.00 -9.32
C GLY A 334 37.95 0.87 -8.46
N SER A 335 38.05 0.56 -7.17
CA SER A 335 39.12 0.94 -6.23
C SER A 335 38.69 0.36 -4.88
N VAL A 336 39.38 -0.52 -4.17
CA VAL A 336 40.78 -0.63 -3.78
C VAL A 336 40.90 -2.05 -3.22
N SER A 337 41.90 -2.85 -3.63
CA SER A 337 42.53 -3.94 -2.81
C SER A 337 43.44 -4.81 -3.68
N SER A 338 44.63 -4.33 -4.07
CA SER A 338 45.73 -5.22 -4.47
C SER A 338 47.09 -4.51 -4.36
N PHE A 339 47.46 -4.13 -3.15
CA PHE A 339 48.85 -3.84 -2.81
C PHE A 339 49.23 -4.69 -1.60
N LEU A 340 49.66 -5.93 -1.85
CA LEU A 340 50.52 -6.74 -0.97
C LEU A 340 50.87 -8.08 -1.66
N HIS A 341 51.80 -8.06 -2.63
CA HIS A 341 52.76 -9.14 -2.85
C HIS A 341 53.88 -8.72 -3.82
N LYS A 342 55.12 -9.12 -3.49
CA LYS A 342 56.44 -8.78 -4.10
C LYS A 342 56.97 -7.42 -3.61
N LYS A 343 57.96 -7.36 -2.73
CA LYS A 343 59.23 -8.09 -2.68
C LYS A 343 59.74 -8.23 -1.25
#